data_AF-A0A932U1A0-F1
#
_entry.id   AF-A0A932U1A0-F1
#
_cell.length_a   1.000
_cell.length_b   1.000
_cell.length_c   1.000
_cell.angle_alpha   90.00
_cell.angle_beta   90.00
_cell.angle_gamma   90.00
#
_symmetry.space_group_name_H-M   'P 1'
#
loop_
_entity.id
_entity.type
_entity.pdbx_description
1 polymer ?
#
loop_
_entity_poly.entity_id
_entity_poly.type
_entity_poly.pdbx_seq_one_letter_code
_entity_poly.pdbx_strand_id
1 'polypeptide(L)'
;MNAMILLDKIDLPESGPAEIQIARSFTIGISATQARRRVNGWLAMKVSTSMLGDTPSLVVADRIVWRVPILFTATHVGPVGTVGSVDVDVESGEILPETANIEEMYCRAEELAQTLPPFKLREVPPEYLAKDIPITPIEPQGNLADFIATLRES
;
A
#
# COMPACT_ATOMS: atom_id res chain seq x y z
N MET A 1 22.04 -2.84 -3.69
CA MET A 1 20.69 -3.40 -3.61
C MET A 1 20.77 -4.54 -2.60
N ASN A 2 20.09 -4.44 -1.46
CA ASN A 2 20.09 -5.51 -0.45
C ASN A 2 18.73 -6.21 -0.55
N ALA A 3 18.71 -7.53 -0.72
CA ALA A 3 17.48 -8.31 -0.87
C ALA A 3 17.47 -9.38 0.21
N MET A 4 16.39 -9.43 0.98
CA MET A 4 16.16 -10.47 1.99
C MET A 4 15.45 -11.65 1.31
N ILE A 5 15.98 -12.85 1.52
CA ILE A 5 15.36 -14.11 1.08
C ILE A 5 14.73 -14.78 2.28
N LEU A 6 13.45 -15.10 2.19
CA LEU A 6 12.69 -15.88 3.16
C LEU A 6 12.41 -17.26 2.58
N LEU A 7 12.71 -18.28 3.36
CA LEU A 7 12.31 -19.66 3.08
C LEU A 7 11.07 -19.94 3.92
N ASP A 8 9.98 -20.33 3.27
CA ASP A 8 8.71 -20.61 3.93
C ASP A 8 8.38 -22.10 3.79
N LYS A 9 7.85 -22.72 4.86
CA LYS A 9 7.49 -24.15 4.96
C LYS A 9 8.59 -25.15 4.55
N ILE A 10 9.70 -25.20 5.30
CA ILE A 10 10.68 -26.29 5.18
C ILE A 10 10.37 -27.36 6.23
N ASP A 11 10.14 -28.59 5.78
CA ASP A 11 10.02 -29.75 6.67
C ASP A 11 11.40 -30.11 7.24
N LEU A 12 11.58 -29.83 8.53
CA LEU A 12 12.80 -30.17 9.27
C LEU A 12 12.55 -31.39 10.17
N PRO A 13 13.57 -32.24 10.40
CA PRO A 13 13.45 -33.34 11.34
C PRO A 13 13.24 -32.83 12.78
N GLU A 14 12.44 -33.56 13.57
CA GLU A 14 12.11 -33.21 14.96
C GLU A 14 13.34 -33.18 15.89
N SER A 15 14.37 -33.95 15.57
CA SER A 15 15.68 -33.87 16.22
C SER A 15 16.81 -34.38 15.31
N GLY A 16 18.04 -33.91 15.56
CA GLY A 16 19.25 -34.30 14.82
C GLY A 16 19.77 -33.20 13.89
N PRO A 17 20.89 -33.46 13.18
CA PRO A 17 21.44 -32.51 12.23
C PRO A 17 20.51 -32.39 11.00
N ALA A 18 20.14 -31.15 10.65
CA ALA A 18 19.43 -30.85 9.41
C ALA A 18 20.38 -30.18 8.42
N GLU A 19 20.49 -30.75 7.22
CA GLU A 19 21.22 -30.16 6.11
C GLU A 19 20.22 -29.62 5.09
N ILE A 20 20.32 -28.32 4.77
CA ILE A 20 19.42 -27.65 3.83
C ILE A 20 20.25 -27.25 2.60
N GLN A 21 20.03 -27.94 1.49
CA GLN A 21 20.62 -27.59 0.19
C GLN A 21 19.58 -26.90 -0.68
N ILE A 22 19.80 -25.62 -1.00
CA ILE A 22 18.87 -24.82 -1.79
C ILE A 22 19.41 -24.74 -3.23
N ALA A 23 19.04 -25.71 -4.06
CA ALA A 23 19.36 -25.76 -5.48
C ALA A 23 18.13 -25.41 -6.33
N ARG A 24 17.71 -24.13 -6.31
CA ARG A 24 16.60 -23.63 -7.14
C ARG A 24 17.08 -22.54 -8.09
N SER A 25 16.79 -22.74 -9.38
CA SER A 25 16.98 -21.75 -10.43
C SER A 25 15.63 -21.18 -10.82
N PHE A 26 15.52 -19.85 -10.87
CA PHE A 26 14.31 -19.14 -11.27
C PHE A 26 14.68 -17.83 -11.96
N THR A 27 13.73 -17.27 -12.69
CA THR A 27 13.92 -16.00 -13.38
C THR A 27 13.23 -14.89 -12.60
N ILE A 28 13.95 -13.78 -12.37
CA ILE A 28 13.34 -12.57 -11.82
C ILE A 28 12.83 -11.73 -12.98
N GLY A 29 11.56 -11.90 -13.33
CA GLY A 29 10.89 -11.14 -14.40
C GLY A 29 10.59 -9.70 -13.99
N ILE A 30 10.30 -9.46 -12.71
CA ILE A 30 10.12 -8.13 -12.14
C ILE A 30 11.02 -7.89 -10.93
N SER A 31 11.56 -6.67 -10.82
CA SER A 31 12.34 -6.23 -9.66
C SER A 31 11.46 -5.98 -8.43
N ALA A 32 12.07 -6.04 -7.24
CA ALA A 32 11.42 -5.64 -5.98
C ALA A 32 10.77 -4.24 -6.07
N THR A 33 11.46 -3.26 -6.66
CA THR A 33 10.92 -1.91 -6.85
C THR A 33 9.66 -1.90 -7.73
N GLN A 34 9.63 -2.71 -8.78
CA GLN A 34 8.44 -2.85 -9.64
C GLN A 34 7.29 -3.54 -8.89
N ALA A 35 7.57 -4.60 -8.11
CA ALA A 35 6.58 -5.27 -7.27
C ALA A 35 5.93 -4.27 -6.30
N ARG A 36 6.75 -3.51 -5.55
CA ARG A 36 6.28 -2.47 -4.62
C ARG A 36 5.41 -1.42 -5.32
N ARG A 37 5.81 -0.95 -6.51
CA ARG A 37 5.03 0.02 -7.30
C ARG A 37 3.67 -0.53 -7.71
N ARG A 38 3.61 -1.80 -8.14
CA ARG A 38 2.34 -2.45 -8.50
C ARG A 38 1.42 -2.56 -7.29
N VAL A 39 1.96 -3.01 -6.14
CA VAL A 39 1.20 -3.08 -4.88
C VAL A 39 0.68 -1.71 -4.47
N ASN A 40 1.50 -0.66 -4.54
CA ASN A 40 1.06 0.71 -4.25
C ASN A 40 -0.08 1.18 -5.16
N GLY A 41 -0.02 0.87 -6.46
CA GLY A 41 -1.10 1.18 -7.40
C GLY A 41 -2.38 0.42 -7.07
N TRP A 42 -2.28 -0.86 -6.70
CA TRP A 42 -3.42 -1.66 -6.29
C TRP A 42 -4.04 -1.15 -4.97
N LEU A 43 -3.23 -0.86 -3.96
CA LEU A 43 -3.69 -0.28 -2.69
C LEU A 43 -4.49 1.00 -2.93
N ALA A 44 -3.93 1.93 -3.71
CA ALA A 44 -4.58 3.22 -3.99
C ALA A 44 -5.91 3.07 -4.75
N MET A 45 -6.03 2.06 -5.61
CA MET A 45 -7.21 1.86 -6.47
C MET A 45 -8.28 0.95 -5.86
N LYS A 46 -7.91 0.05 -4.95
CA LYS A 46 -8.78 -1.05 -4.49
C LYS A 46 -8.89 -1.18 -2.97
N VAL A 47 -7.97 -0.60 -2.20
CA VAL A 47 -7.94 -0.73 -0.75
C VAL A 47 -8.06 0.65 -0.10
N SER A 48 -6.95 1.36 0.07
CA SER A 48 -6.91 2.65 0.75
C SER A 48 -5.68 3.45 0.31
N THR A 49 -5.82 4.77 0.31
CA THR A 49 -4.70 5.71 0.13
C THR A 49 -3.89 5.93 1.41
N SER A 50 -4.39 5.45 2.56
CA SER A 50 -3.69 5.49 3.85
C SER A 50 -2.82 4.26 4.09
N MET A 51 -2.61 3.43 3.07
CA MET A 51 -1.77 2.24 3.12
C MET A 51 -0.67 2.32 2.05
N LEU A 52 0.53 1.86 2.40
CA LEU A 52 1.70 1.93 1.55
C LEU A 52 2.51 0.64 1.62
N GLY A 53 2.94 0.11 0.48
CA GLY A 53 3.91 -0.98 0.43
C GLY A 53 5.29 -0.54 0.91
N ASP A 54 5.93 -1.34 1.74
CA ASP A 54 7.31 -1.17 2.20
C ASP A 54 8.29 -1.97 1.32
N THR A 55 9.52 -2.16 1.81
CA THR A 55 10.61 -2.90 1.16
C THR A 55 10.24 -4.37 0.97
N PRO A 56 10.17 -4.87 -0.27
CA PRO A 56 9.81 -6.26 -0.52
C PRO A 56 10.93 -7.24 -0.15
N SER A 57 10.52 -8.43 0.26
CA SER A 57 11.40 -9.59 0.47
C SER A 57 11.07 -10.69 -0.54
N LEU A 58 12.07 -11.42 -1.01
CA LEU A 58 11.87 -12.55 -1.91
C LEU A 58 11.52 -13.78 -1.07
N VAL A 59 10.34 -14.35 -1.28
CA VAL A 59 9.91 -15.58 -0.63
C VAL A 59 10.06 -16.73 -1.61
N VAL A 60 10.82 -17.75 -1.21
CA VAL A 60 11.03 -18.98 -1.98
C VAL A 60 10.29 -20.11 -1.28
N ALA A 61 9.12 -20.45 -1.81
CA ALA A 61 8.26 -21.55 -1.36
C ALA A 61 7.84 -22.40 -2.58
N ASP A 62 6.61 -22.95 -2.58
CA ASP A 62 6.02 -23.60 -3.76
C ASP A 62 5.97 -22.66 -4.97
N ARG A 63 5.68 -21.38 -4.72
CA ARG A 63 5.76 -20.28 -5.68
C ARG A 63 6.80 -19.27 -5.19
N ILE A 64 7.52 -18.66 -6.13
CA ILE A 64 8.51 -17.62 -5.83
C ILE A 64 7.86 -16.27 -6.00
N VAL A 65 7.80 -15.49 -4.93
CA VAL A 65 7.04 -14.24 -4.88
C VAL A 65 7.82 -13.13 -4.21
N TRP A 66 7.56 -11.90 -4.62
CA TRP A 66 7.88 -10.72 -3.84
C TRP A 66 6.79 -10.51 -2.80
N ARG A 67 7.12 -10.73 -1.53
CA ARG A 67 6.26 -10.36 -0.41
C ARG A 67 6.50 -8.90 -0.06
N VAL A 68 5.47 -8.08 -0.21
CA VAL A 68 5.50 -6.65 0.08
C VAL A 68 4.76 -6.40 1.40
N PRO A 69 5.44 -5.97 2.47
CA PRO A 69 4.76 -5.56 3.70
C PRO A 69 3.91 -4.30 3.44
N ILE A 70 2.73 -4.23 4.03
CA ILE A 70 1.85 -3.06 3.92
C ILE A 70 1.87 -2.30 5.22
N LEU A 71 2.21 -1.02 5.15
CA LEU A 71 2.23 -0.08 6.25
C LEU A 71 0.94 0.75 6.25
N PHE A 72 0.35 0.94 7.42
CA PHE A 72 -0.62 2.01 7.64
C PHE A 72 0.12 3.33 7.83
N THR A 73 -0.38 4.39 7.19
CA THR A 73 0.16 5.73 7.24
C THR A 73 -0.94 6.72 7.62
N ALA A 74 -0.62 7.67 8.49
CA ALA A 74 -1.51 8.78 8.82
C ALA A 74 -0.85 10.11 8.45
N THR A 75 -1.60 11.02 7.84
CA THR A 75 -1.09 12.23 7.19
C THR A 75 -0.22 13.11 8.10
N HIS A 76 -0.52 13.16 9.40
CA HIS A 76 0.19 14.02 10.36
C HIS A 76 1.36 13.35 11.08
N VAL A 77 1.54 12.04 10.96
CA VAL A 77 2.62 11.29 11.61
C VAL A 77 3.49 10.46 10.65
N GLY A 78 3.01 10.22 9.42
CA GLY A 78 3.66 9.34 8.46
C GLY A 78 3.35 7.86 8.71
N PRO A 79 4.29 6.94 8.43
CA PRO A 79 4.11 5.51 8.68
C PRO A 79 3.93 5.20 10.16
N VAL A 80 2.88 4.43 10.47
CA VAL A 80 2.48 4.08 11.83
C VAL A 80 2.92 2.67 12.19
N GLY A 81 2.71 1.71 11.30
CA GLY A 81 3.05 0.31 11.51
C GLY A 81 2.56 -0.61 10.39
N THR A 82 3.00 -1.87 10.44
CA THR A 82 2.62 -2.89 9.45
C THR A 82 1.24 -3.47 9.75
N VAL A 83 0.37 -3.52 8.73
CA VAL A 83 -0.99 -4.07 8.84
C VAL A 83 -1.15 -5.40 8.11
N GLY A 84 -0.23 -5.75 7.21
CA GLY A 84 -0.26 -7.02 6.50
C GLY A 84 0.84 -7.13 5.47
N SER A 85 0.66 -8.04 4.52
CA SER A 85 1.55 -8.20 3.38
C SER A 85 0.77 -8.65 2.15
N VAL A 86 1.30 -8.34 0.97
CA VAL A 86 0.75 -8.77 -0.32
C VAL A 86 1.86 -9.42 -1.12
N ASP A 87 1.56 -10.59 -1.67
CA ASP A 87 2.51 -11.31 -2.52
C ASP A 87 2.30 -10.93 -3.99
N VAL A 88 3.42 -10.83 -4.72
CA VAL A 88 3.45 -10.54 -6.15
C VAL A 88 4.31 -11.60 -6.83
N ASP A 89 3.81 -12.20 -7.89
CA ASP A 89 4.54 -13.20 -8.66
C ASP A 89 5.88 -12.63 -9.18
N VAL A 90 6.98 -13.37 -9.03
CA VAL A 90 8.30 -12.84 -9.40
C VAL A 90 8.52 -12.76 -10.93
N GLU A 91 7.78 -13.56 -11.71
CA GLU A 91 7.94 -13.69 -13.16
C GLU A 91 6.97 -12.78 -13.92
N SER A 92 5.66 -12.93 -13.68
CA SER A 92 4.61 -12.13 -14.32
C SER A 92 4.43 -10.77 -13.65
N GLY A 93 4.72 -10.71 -12.35
CA GLY A 93 4.40 -9.58 -11.49
C GLY A 93 2.91 -9.33 -11.29
N GLU A 94 2.10 -10.36 -11.47
CA GLU A 94 0.72 -10.41 -11.03
C GLU A 94 0.64 -10.29 -9.50
N ILE A 95 -0.25 -9.43 -9.01
CA ILE A 95 -0.54 -9.32 -7.58
C ILE A 95 -1.45 -10.49 -7.22
N LEU A 96 -1.15 -11.17 -6.12
CA LEU A 96 -1.91 -12.32 -5.62
C LEU A 96 -2.84 -11.86 -4.50
N PRO A 97 -4.07 -11.38 -4.80
CA PRO A 97 -4.91 -10.71 -3.81
C PRO A 97 -5.43 -11.70 -2.77
N GLU A 98 -5.45 -13.00 -3.06
CA GLU A 98 -5.76 -14.07 -2.12
C GLU A 98 -4.82 -14.10 -0.91
N THR A 99 -3.62 -13.55 -1.06
CA THR A 99 -2.65 -13.39 0.04
C THR A 99 -2.91 -12.15 0.89
N ALA A 100 -3.73 -11.21 0.39
CA ALA A 100 -4.06 -9.97 1.05
C ALA A 100 -5.39 -10.10 1.82
N ASN A 101 -5.31 -10.31 3.14
CA ASN A 101 -6.49 -10.26 3.98
C ASN A 101 -6.87 -8.80 4.29
N ILE A 102 -7.66 -8.20 3.39
CA ILE A 102 -8.03 -6.78 3.46
C ILE A 102 -8.77 -6.42 4.76
N GLU A 103 -9.68 -7.29 5.22
CA GLU A 103 -10.42 -7.08 6.47
C GLU A 103 -9.49 -7.03 7.69
N GLU A 104 -8.53 -7.95 7.74
CA GLU A 104 -7.53 -7.98 8.81
C GLU A 104 -6.60 -6.75 8.75
N MET A 105 -6.28 -6.27 7.54
CA MET A 105 -5.52 -5.04 7.36
C MET A 105 -6.27 -3.82 7.91
N TYR A 106 -7.58 -3.73 7.70
CA TYR A 106 -8.40 -2.67 8.28
C TYR A 106 -8.50 -2.77 9.80
N CYS A 107 -8.76 -3.98 10.32
CA CYS A 107 -8.81 -4.21 11.77
C CYS A 107 -7.50 -3.77 12.46
N ARG A 108 -6.35 -4.16 11.91
CA ARG A 108 -5.04 -3.71 12.42
C ARG A 108 -4.81 -2.22 12.23
N ALA A 109 -5.27 -1.63 11.13
CA ALA A 109 -5.16 -0.18 10.93
C ALA A 109 -5.96 0.59 11.98
N GLU A 110 -7.15 0.11 12.35
CA GLU A 110 -7.96 0.69 13.42
C GLU A 110 -7.29 0.58 14.78
N GLU A 111 -6.71 -0.57 15.11
CA GLU A 111 -5.91 -0.76 16.33
C GLU A 111 -4.73 0.23 16.38
N LEU A 112 -3.99 0.36 15.28
CA LEU A 112 -2.89 1.31 15.17
C LEU A 112 -3.37 2.77 15.27
N ALA A 113 -4.53 3.09 14.69
CA ALA A 113 -5.10 4.44 14.72
C ALA A 113 -5.41 4.91 16.15
N GLN A 114 -5.78 4.01 17.06
CA GLN A 114 -6.03 4.33 18.47
C GLN A 114 -4.78 4.81 19.22
N THR A 115 -3.59 4.45 18.73
CA THR A 115 -2.31 4.86 19.32
C THR A 115 -1.82 6.22 18.83
N LEU A 116 -2.52 6.83 17.87
CA LEU A 116 -2.07 8.05 17.22
C LEU A 116 -2.23 9.28 18.12
N PRO A 117 -1.27 10.22 18.09
CA PRO A 117 -1.48 11.51 18.70
C PRO A 117 -2.60 12.27 17.98
N PRO A 118 -3.34 13.14 18.70
CA PRO A 118 -4.41 13.94 18.11
C PRO A 118 -3.85 14.83 17.00
N PHE A 119 -4.60 14.92 15.90
CA PHE A 119 -4.28 15.84 14.82
C PHE A 119 -4.27 17.28 15.35
N LYS A 120 -3.17 18.00 15.12
CA LYS A 120 -3.07 19.42 15.41
C LYS A 120 -2.97 20.17 14.10
N LEU A 121 -3.95 21.02 13.82
CA LEU A 121 -3.88 21.92 12.68
C LEU A 121 -2.66 22.82 12.88
N ARG A 122 -1.82 22.90 11.85
CA ARG A 122 -0.67 23.80 11.88
C ARG A 122 -1.18 25.24 12.02
N GLU A 123 -0.72 25.94 13.06
CA GLU A 123 -0.96 27.36 13.18
C GLU A 123 -0.28 28.07 12.00
N VAL A 124 -1.07 28.80 11.24
CA VAL A 124 -0.60 29.58 10.09
C VAL A 124 -0.30 30.99 10.59
N PRO A 125 0.94 31.48 10.44
CA PRO A 125 1.27 32.85 10.83
C PRO A 125 0.35 33.87 10.14
N PRO A 126 -0.03 34.98 10.80
CA PRO A 126 -1.01 35.93 10.27
C PRO A 126 -0.64 36.56 8.92
N GLU A 127 0.63 36.56 8.54
CA GLU A 127 1.14 37.02 7.25
C GLU A 127 0.80 36.08 6.08
N TYR A 128 0.53 34.80 6.35
CA TYR A 128 0.08 33.82 5.36
C TYR A 128 -1.44 33.65 5.35
N LEU A 129 -2.16 34.32 6.25
CA LEU A 129 -3.61 34.41 6.19
C LEU A 129 -3.98 35.39 5.07
N ALA A 130 -4.65 34.86 4.05
CA ALA A 130 -5.27 35.68 3.03
C ALA A 130 -6.40 36.50 3.65
N LYS A 131 -6.12 37.78 3.96
CA LYS A 131 -7.08 38.70 4.57
C LYS A 131 -7.99 39.36 3.53
N ASP A 132 -7.48 39.53 2.31
CA ASP A 132 -8.10 40.32 1.26
C ASP A 132 -8.23 39.54 -0.06
N ILE A 133 -8.53 38.23 0.00
CA ILE A 133 -8.99 37.55 -1.22
C ILE A 133 -10.44 38.02 -1.45
N PRO A 134 -10.74 38.80 -2.50
CA PRO A 134 -12.12 39.01 -2.87
C PRO A 134 -12.68 37.65 -3.24
N ILE A 135 -13.58 37.12 -2.40
CA ILE A 135 -14.46 36.04 -2.82
C ILE A 135 -15.36 36.70 -3.87
N THR A 136 -14.94 36.65 -5.13
CA THR A 136 -15.85 36.96 -6.23
C THR A 136 -17.00 35.99 -6.07
N PRO A 137 -18.23 36.44 -5.75
CA PRO A 137 -19.37 35.56 -5.74
C PRO A 137 -19.58 35.18 -7.20
N ILE A 138 -19.02 34.05 -7.61
CA ILE A 138 -19.38 33.43 -8.88
C ILE A 138 -20.74 32.83 -8.58
N GLU A 139 -21.79 33.62 -8.80
CA GLU A 139 -23.13 33.08 -8.90
C GLU A 139 -23.12 32.22 -10.18
N PRO A 140 -23.25 30.89 -10.08
CA PRO A 140 -23.14 30.03 -11.24
C PRO A 140 -24.22 30.44 -12.25
N GLN A 141 -23.78 30.98 -13.40
CA GLN A 141 -24.70 31.33 -14.47
C GLN A 141 -25.08 30.05 -15.21
N GLY A 142 -26.35 29.67 -15.08
CA GLY A 142 -26.91 28.48 -15.70
C GLY A 142 -27.30 27.42 -14.67
N ASN A 143 -28.37 26.68 -14.98
CA ASN A 143 -28.83 25.57 -14.17
C ASN A 143 -27.95 24.35 -14.44
N LEU A 144 -27.23 23.88 -13.41
CA LEU A 144 -26.32 22.73 -13.50
C LEU A 144 -27.04 21.46 -14.01
N ALA A 145 -28.34 21.33 -13.74
CA ALA A 145 -29.15 20.21 -14.21
C ALA A 145 -29.23 20.16 -15.75
N ASP A 146 -29.33 21.32 -16.41
CA ASP A 146 -29.48 21.41 -17.87
C ASP A 146 -28.15 21.06 -18.58
N PHE A 147 -27.03 21.47 -17.98
CA PHE A 147 -25.69 21.13 -18.47
C PHE A 147 -25.41 19.62 -18.37
N ILE A 148 -25.78 18.99 -17.25
CA ILE A 148 -25.62 17.54 -17.05
C ILE A 148 -26.51 16.75 -18.01
N ALA A 149 -27.73 17.22 -18.29
CA ALA A 149 -28.63 16.59 -19.25
C ALA A 149 -28.02 16.61 -20.67
N THR A 150 -27.45 17.74 -21.09
CA THR A 150 -26.81 17.90 -22.40
C THR A 150 -25.62 16.94 -22.59
N LEU A 151 -24.83 16.70 -21.53
CA LEU A 151 -23.69 15.77 -21.56
C LEU A 151 -24.09 14.28 -21.63
N ARG A 152 -25.33 13.92 -21.28
CA ARG A 152 -25.83 12.53 -21.40
C ARG A 152 -26.33 12.19 -22.80
N GLU A 153 -26.55 13.18 -23.66
CA GLU A 153 -27.07 13.00 -25.03
C GLU A 153 -25.98 13.08 -26.11
N SER A 154 -24.71 13.22 -25.71
CA SER A 154 -23.51 13.20 -26.59
C SER A 154 -22.73 11.89 -26.42
#